data_AF-A0AA86MYH6-F1
#
_entry.id   AF-A0AA86MYH6-F1
#
_cell.length_a   1.000
_cell.length_b   1.000
_cell.length_c   1.000
_cell.angle_alpha   90.00
_cell.angle_beta   90.00
_cell.angle_gamma   90.00
#
_symmetry.space_group_name_H-M   'P 1'
#
loop_
_entity.id
_entity.type
_entity.pdbx_description
1 polymer ?
#
loop_
_entity_poly.entity_id
_entity_poly.type
_entity_poly.pdbx_seq_one_letter_code
_entity_poly.pdbx_strand_id
1 'polypeptide(L)'
;MADLHMSHDPVPPIRLRGHTLLCLQGFRGEGYSPEFISNMAAIHQALTQAPDRQIEVIASPDEICAACPHLQSSGCRLNGERSEAEMVEQDLVVIQRLGLKVGDRLRWVDLLERIRNSISGDDLPAICGACRWLPLGYCREGINQLRHPFEASLSPEARTDASRLGCAGAVEGVSSQTKDFG
;
A
#
# COMPACT_ATOMS: atom_id res chain seq x y z
N MET A 1 37.34 24.02 20.34
CA MET A 1 36.13 23.86 19.52
C MET A 1 35.60 22.48 19.86
N ALA A 2 34.57 22.42 20.71
CA ALA A 2 33.96 21.15 21.09
C ALA A 2 32.89 20.83 20.04
N ASP A 3 33.13 19.80 19.25
CA ASP A 3 32.10 19.19 18.40
C ASP A 3 30.99 18.67 19.31
N LEU A 4 29.85 19.36 19.26
CA LEU A 4 28.60 18.91 19.84
C LEU A 4 28.15 17.66 19.09
N HIS A 5 28.52 16.49 19.62
CA HIS A 5 27.91 15.23 19.24
C HIS A 5 26.42 15.31 19.58
N MET A 6 25.59 15.67 18.58
CA MET A 6 24.17 15.41 18.60
C MET A 6 24.01 13.88 18.51
N SER A 7 23.87 13.24 19.67
CA SER A 7 23.45 11.85 19.79
C SER A 7 22.05 11.73 19.20
N HIS A 8 21.97 11.47 17.89
CA HIS A 8 20.75 11.00 17.25
C HIS A 8 20.58 9.54 17.67
N ASP A 9 19.87 9.32 18.77
CA ASP A 9 19.35 7.98 19.05
C ASP A 9 18.45 7.61 17.85
N PRO A 10 18.77 6.52 17.12
CA PRO A 10 17.98 6.13 15.96
C PRO A 10 16.58 5.75 16.44
N VAL A 11 15.56 6.47 15.96
CA VAL A 11 14.17 6.12 16.23
C VAL A 11 13.93 4.67 15.78
N PRO A 12 13.55 3.75 16.68
CA PRO A 12 13.43 2.33 16.37
C PRO A 12 12.40 2.12 15.26
N PRO A 13 12.56 1.17 14.32
CA PRO A 13 11.64 1.01 13.19
C PRO A 13 10.19 0.74 13.64
N ILE A 14 9.21 1.20 12.87
CA ILE A 14 7.80 0.79 13.09
C ILE A 14 7.66 -0.64 12.58
N ARG A 15 7.15 -1.55 13.43
CA ARG A 15 6.94 -2.95 13.09
C ARG A 15 5.53 -3.10 12.51
N LEU A 16 5.44 -3.52 11.25
CA LEU A 16 4.19 -3.72 10.53
C LEU A 16 4.13 -5.11 9.92
N ARG A 17 2.97 -5.75 10.02
CA ARG A 17 2.74 -7.06 9.42
C ARG A 17 2.33 -6.96 7.95
N GLY A 18 2.60 -8.00 7.18
CA GLY A 18 2.44 -7.99 5.73
C GLY A 18 1.11 -7.40 5.25
N HIS A 19 -0.02 -7.85 5.79
CA HIS A 19 -1.32 -7.36 5.30
C HIS A 19 -1.62 -5.89 5.66
N THR A 20 -1.16 -5.41 6.82
CA THR A 20 -1.45 -4.03 7.25
C THR A 20 -0.73 -3.01 6.39
N LEU A 21 0.39 -3.38 5.74
CA LEU A 21 1.04 -2.59 4.71
C LEU A 21 0.08 -2.20 3.58
N LEU A 22 -0.82 -3.11 3.17
CA LEU A 22 -1.84 -2.85 2.16
C LEU A 22 -3.04 -2.09 2.74
N CYS A 23 -3.50 -2.48 3.93
CA CYS A 23 -4.64 -1.83 4.59
C CYS A 23 -4.42 -0.33 4.84
N LEU A 24 -3.18 0.07 5.17
CA LEU A 24 -2.84 1.48 5.37
C LEU A 24 -3.14 2.35 4.14
N GLN A 25 -3.01 1.82 2.93
CA GLN A 25 -3.23 2.60 1.69
C GLN A 25 -4.71 2.95 1.49
N GLY A 26 -5.60 2.08 1.99
CA GLY A 26 -7.05 2.26 1.96
C GLY A 26 -7.63 2.81 3.25
N PHE A 27 -6.81 3.29 4.20
CA PHE A 27 -7.33 3.72 5.50
C PHE A 27 -8.20 4.99 5.35
N ARG A 28 -9.46 4.91 5.81
CA ARG A 28 -10.46 6.00 5.76
C ARG A 28 -11.22 6.19 7.08
N GLY A 29 -10.59 5.81 8.19
CA GLY A 29 -11.20 5.91 9.52
C GLY A 29 -12.07 4.71 9.92
N GLU A 30 -12.04 3.63 9.14
CA GLU A 30 -12.72 2.38 9.45
C GLU A 30 -11.87 1.49 10.38
N GLY A 31 -12.50 0.81 11.34
CA GLY A 31 -11.78 -0.05 12.28
C GLY A 31 -12.68 -0.73 13.32
N TYR A 32 -12.07 -1.48 14.24
CA TYR A 32 -12.80 -2.31 15.21
C TYR A 32 -13.28 -1.54 16.46
N SER A 33 -12.59 -0.47 16.82
CA SER A 33 -12.93 0.41 17.95
C SER A 33 -12.35 1.82 17.73
N PRO A 34 -12.79 2.84 18.47
CA PRO A 34 -12.20 4.18 18.41
C PRO A 34 -10.69 4.19 18.68
N GLU A 35 -10.21 3.38 19.62
CA GLU A 35 -8.79 3.27 19.97
C GLU A 35 -7.99 2.65 18.83
N PHE A 36 -8.52 1.60 18.21
CA PHE A 36 -7.91 0.97 17.04
C PHE A 36 -7.79 1.98 15.88
N ILE A 37 -8.87 2.73 15.60
CA ILE A 37 -8.90 3.74 14.55
C ILE A 37 -7.88 4.86 14.85
N SER A 38 -7.85 5.36 16.09
CA SER A 38 -6.90 6.40 16.50
C SER A 38 -5.45 5.94 16.38
N ASN A 39 -5.14 4.70 16.77
CA ASN A 39 -3.80 4.14 16.65
C ASN A 39 -3.37 3.99 15.19
N MET A 40 -4.24 3.40 14.35
CA MET A 40 -3.96 3.25 12.93
C MET A 40 -3.80 4.61 12.22
N ALA A 41 -4.60 5.61 12.60
CA ALA A 41 -4.47 6.97 12.10
C ALA A 41 -3.13 7.61 12.48
N ALA A 42 -2.69 7.46 13.74
CA ALA A 42 -1.40 7.97 14.19
C ALA A 42 -0.24 7.33 13.44
N ILE A 43 -0.26 6.00 13.25
CA ILE A 43 0.76 5.27 12.47
C ILE A 43 0.75 5.72 11.01
N HIS A 44 -0.42 5.78 10.38
CA HIS A 44 -0.56 6.24 8.99
C HIS A 44 -0.04 7.67 8.80
N GLN A 45 -0.37 8.58 9.71
CA GLN A 45 0.13 9.96 9.71
C GLN A 45 1.65 10.01 9.87
N ALA A 46 2.21 9.28 10.84
CA ALA A 46 3.65 9.25 11.08
C ALA A 46 4.43 8.80 9.84
N LEU A 47 3.92 7.79 9.13
CA LEU A 47 4.52 7.27 7.90
C LEU A 47 4.38 8.23 6.71
N THR A 48 3.23 8.89 6.59
CA THR A 48 3.00 9.86 5.52
C THR A 48 3.85 11.12 5.71
N GLN A 49 4.08 11.55 6.95
CA GLN A 49 4.89 12.73 7.28
C GLN A 49 6.39 12.47 7.26
N ALA A 50 6.83 11.22 7.43
CA ALA A 50 8.25 10.83 7.42
C ALA A 50 8.51 9.68 6.43
N PRO A 51 8.68 9.97 5.13
CA PRO A 51 8.91 8.93 4.10
C PRO A 51 10.17 8.08 4.33
N ASP A 52 11.18 8.62 5.01
CA ASP A 52 12.42 7.91 5.37
C ASP A 52 12.29 7.07 6.65
N ARG A 53 11.11 7.08 7.31
CA ARG A 53 10.84 6.27 8.51
C ARG A 53 11.10 4.80 8.20
N GLN A 54 11.94 4.17 9.03
CA GLN A 54 12.22 2.75 8.92
C GLN A 54 11.01 1.91 9.34
N ILE A 55 10.69 0.92 8.52
CA ILE A 55 9.74 -0.15 8.79
C ILE A 55 10.52 -1.44 9.00
N GLU A 56 10.11 -2.26 9.97
CA GLU A 56 10.48 -3.68 10.06
C GLU A 56 9.26 -4.52 9.69
N VAL A 57 9.41 -5.38 8.69
CA VAL A 57 8.31 -6.20 8.19
C VAL A 57 8.24 -7.50 8.98
N ILE A 58 7.08 -7.79 9.57
CA ILE A 58 6.86 -8.97 10.42
C ILE A 58 5.67 -9.81 9.94
N ALA A 59 5.52 -11.02 10.47
CA ALA A 59 4.37 -11.90 10.22
C ALA A 59 3.79 -12.37 11.57
N SER A 60 3.37 -11.40 12.38
CA SER A 60 2.82 -11.56 13.73
C SER A 60 2.02 -10.30 14.08
N PRO A 61 1.29 -10.24 15.22
CA PRO A 61 0.68 -8.99 15.66
C PRO A 61 1.69 -7.84 15.69
N ASP A 62 1.26 -6.68 15.20
CA ASP A 62 2.11 -5.53 14.91
C ASP A 62 1.70 -4.30 15.72
N GLU A 63 2.30 -3.14 15.43
CA GLU A 63 1.99 -1.90 16.16
C GLU A 63 0.55 -1.42 15.94
N ILE A 64 -0.09 -1.74 14.82
CA ILE A 64 -1.52 -1.47 14.62
C ILE A 64 -2.36 -2.36 15.54
N CYS A 65 -1.98 -3.63 15.70
CA CYS A 65 -2.67 -4.58 16.57
C CYS A 65 -2.65 -4.19 18.06
N ALA A 66 -1.72 -3.33 18.49
CA ALA A 66 -1.55 -2.95 19.91
C ALA A 66 -2.81 -2.34 20.54
N ALA A 67 -3.68 -1.71 19.74
CA ALA A 67 -4.96 -1.15 20.17
C ALA A 67 -6.17 -1.98 19.70
N CYS A 68 -5.96 -3.19 19.20
CA CYS A 68 -7.03 -4.03 18.68
C CYS A 68 -7.79 -4.74 19.81
N PRO A 69 -9.14 -4.62 19.89
CA PRO A 69 -9.92 -5.29 20.93
C PRO A 69 -9.93 -6.82 20.79
N HIS A 70 -9.48 -7.35 19.64
CA HIS A 70 -9.41 -8.78 19.36
C HIS A 70 -8.01 -9.37 19.55
N LEU A 71 -7.02 -8.57 19.96
CA LEU A 71 -5.69 -9.07 20.28
C LEU A 71 -5.71 -9.78 21.64
N GLN A 72 -5.22 -11.01 21.66
CA GLN A 72 -5.06 -11.82 22.87
C GLN A 72 -3.59 -12.30 22.97
N SER A 73 -3.23 -12.97 24.06
CA SER A 73 -1.86 -13.50 24.25
C SER A 73 -1.44 -14.50 23.17
N SER A 74 -2.40 -15.15 22.51
CA SER A 74 -2.19 -16.09 21.39
C SER A 74 -2.29 -15.43 20.01
N GLY A 75 -2.41 -14.09 19.96
CA GLY A 75 -2.57 -13.32 18.72
C GLY A 75 -4.01 -12.91 18.43
N CYS A 76 -4.32 -12.69 17.16
CA CYS A 76 -5.66 -12.31 16.70
C CYS A 76 -6.69 -13.41 16.99
N ARG A 77 -7.84 -13.00 17.56
CA ARG A 77 -9.02 -13.85 17.78
C ARG A 77 -10.29 -13.35 17.10
N LEU A 78 -10.17 -12.44 16.12
CA LEU A 78 -11.30 -11.76 15.47
C LEU A 78 -12.39 -12.74 14.98
N ASN A 79 -11.98 -13.84 14.33
CA ASN A 79 -12.86 -14.88 13.80
C ASN A 79 -12.66 -16.24 14.50
N GLY A 80 -12.17 -16.24 15.74
CA GLY A 80 -11.93 -17.45 16.52
C GLY A 80 -10.47 -17.90 16.55
N GLU A 81 -10.24 -19.18 16.88
CA GLU A 81 -8.92 -19.64 17.30
C GLU A 81 -7.85 -19.62 16.20
N ARG A 82 -8.26 -19.83 14.95
CA ARG A 82 -7.35 -19.89 13.81
C ARG A 82 -7.03 -18.51 13.21
N SER A 83 -7.66 -17.45 13.70
CA SER A 83 -7.54 -16.13 13.06
C SER A 83 -6.11 -15.64 12.95
N GLU A 84 -5.27 -15.82 13.99
CA GLU A 84 -3.86 -15.43 13.87
C GLU A 84 -3.13 -16.22 12.78
N ALA A 85 -3.33 -17.54 12.69
CA ALA A 85 -2.70 -18.35 11.66
C ALA A 85 -3.13 -17.91 10.25
N GLU A 86 -4.42 -17.64 10.07
CA GLU A 86 -4.99 -17.12 8.81
C GLU A 86 -4.41 -15.73 8.46
N MET A 87 -4.22 -14.85 9.46
CA MET A 87 -3.56 -13.55 9.25
C MET A 87 -2.08 -13.71 8.89
N VAL A 88 -1.36 -14.67 9.50
CA VAL A 88 0.05 -14.97 9.16
C VAL A 88 0.17 -15.50 7.73
N GLU A 89 -0.73 -16.39 7.31
CA GLU A 89 -0.78 -16.86 5.91
C GLU A 89 -0.95 -15.67 4.94
N GLN A 90 -1.88 -14.77 5.24
CA GLN A 90 -2.08 -13.56 4.45
C GLN A 90 -0.85 -12.64 4.47
N ASP A 91 -0.18 -12.47 5.61
CA ASP A 91 1.05 -11.68 5.71
C ASP A 91 2.13 -12.22 4.79
N LEU A 92 2.36 -13.53 4.83
CA LEU A 92 3.41 -14.18 4.05
C LEU A 92 3.15 -14.05 2.55
N VAL A 93 1.89 -14.10 2.11
CA VAL A 93 1.52 -13.83 0.71
C VAL A 93 1.92 -12.41 0.31
N VAL A 94 1.62 -11.41 1.14
CA VAL A 94 2.00 -10.01 0.84
C VAL A 94 3.51 -9.85 0.84
N ILE A 95 4.20 -10.33 1.87
CA ILE A 95 5.66 -10.26 2.01
C ILE A 95 6.35 -10.87 0.79
N GLN A 96 5.90 -12.05 0.35
CA GLN A 96 6.43 -12.72 -0.83
C GLN A 96 6.21 -11.91 -2.11
N ARG A 97 4.99 -11.37 -2.33
CA ARG A 97 4.68 -10.55 -3.52
C ARG A 97 5.52 -9.26 -3.58
N LEU A 98 5.87 -8.70 -2.43
CA LEU A 98 6.74 -7.52 -2.34
C LEU A 98 8.25 -7.85 -2.46
N GLY A 99 8.61 -9.12 -2.64
CA GLY A 99 10.00 -9.57 -2.69
C GLY A 99 10.76 -9.29 -1.39
N LEU A 100 10.07 -9.40 -0.26
CA LEU A 100 10.59 -9.15 1.09
C LEU A 100 10.72 -10.46 1.88
N LYS A 101 11.39 -10.37 3.01
CA LYS A 101 11.47 -11.40 4.05
C LYS A 101 11.03 -10.84 5.40
N VAL A 102 10.55 -11.70 6.28
CA VAL A 102 10.31 -11.33 7.68
C VAL A 102 11.63 -10.87 8.30
N GLY A 103 11.58 -9.72 8.97
CA GLY A 103 12.74 -9.03 9.55
C GLY A 103 13.43 -8.03 8.61
N ASP A 104 13.03 -7.94 7.33
CA ASP A 104 13.55 -6.92 6.44
C ASP A 104 13.22 -5.52 6.98
N ARG A 105 14.21 -4.64 6.89
CA ARG A 105 14.11 -3.23 7.27
C ARG A 105 14.34 -2.34 6.06
N LEU A 106 13.42 -1.42 5.83
CA LEU A 106 13.44 -0.50 4.70
C LEU A 106 12.68 0.78 5.02
N ARG A 107 12.95 1.84 4.27
CA ARG A 107 12.21 3.09 4.40
C ARG A 107 10.78 2.91 3.91
N TRP A 108 9.85 3.65 4.51
CA TRP A 108 8.45 3.66 4.09
C TRP A 108 8.30 3.97 2.60
N VAL A 109 9.05 4.94 2.07
CA VAL A 109 9.02 5.30 0.64
C VAL A 109 9.43 4.14 -0.28
N ASP A 110 10.45 3.35 0.10
CA ASP A 110 10.91 2.20 -0.69
C ASP A 110 9.88 1.05 -0.62
N LEU A 111 9.18 0.92 0.51
CA LEU A 111 8.09 -0.04 0.68
C LEU A 111 6.89 0.33 -0.20
N LEU A 112 6.51 1.60 -0.25
CA LEU A 112 5.45 2.09 -1.15
C LEU A 112 5.78 1.83 -2.62
N GLU A 113 7.05 2.00 -3.02
CA GLU A 113 7.51 1.67 -4.37
C GLU A 113 7.35 0.18 -4.69
N ARG A 114 7.66 -0.70 -3.72
CA ARG A 114 7.43 -2.14 -3.89
C ARG A 114 5.95 -2.48 -4.03
N ILE A 115 5.08 -1.89 -3.19
CA ILE A 115 3.63 -2.09 -3.30
C ILE A 115 3.16 -1.63 -4.68
N ARG A 116 3.56 -0.43 -5.10
CA ARG A 116 3.24 0.14 -6.40
C ARG A 116 3.56 -0.83 -7.52
N ASN A 117 4.75 -1.43 -7.52
CA ASN A 117 5.22 -2.24 -8.64
C ASN A 117 4.69 -3.68 -8.62
N SER A 118 4.35 -4.22 -7.44
CA SER A 118 4.03 -5.65 -7.28
C SER A 118 2.54 -5.97 -7.10
N ILE A 119 1.72 -5.02 -6.67
CA ILE A 119 0.32 -5.31 -6.28
C ILE A 119 -0.62 -4.27 -6.92
N SER A 120 -1.67 -4.76 -7.55
CA SER A 120 -2.80 -3.97 -8.06
C SER A 120 -4.05 -4.18 -7.21
N GLY A 121 -5.05 -3.32 -7.36
CA GLY A 121 -6.34 -3.50 -6.70
C GLY A 121 -7.05 -4.82 -7.10
N ASP A 122 -6.77 -5.36 -8.29
CA ASP A 122 -7.33 -6.62 -8.77
C ASP A 122 -6.75 -7.85 -8.07
N ASP A 123 -5.57 -7.73 -7.46
CA ASP A 123 -4.96 -8.80 -6.68
C ASP A 123 -5.61 -8.99 -5.30
N LEU A 124 -6.26 -7.95 -4.78
CA LEU A 124 -6.74 -7.92 -3.40
C LEU A 124 -7.73 -9.04 -3.04
N PRO A 125 -8.68 -9.47 -3.90
CA PRO A 125 -9.54 -10.61 -3.57
C PRO A 125 -8.77 -11.91 -3.32
N ALA A 126 -7.70 -12.15 -4.09
CA ALA A 126 -6.86 -13.34 -3.94
C ALA A 126 -5.94 -13.26 -2.71
N ILE A 127 -5.55 -12.04 -2.30
CA ILE A 127 -4.70 -11.80 -1.12
C ILE A 127 -5.53 -11.78 0.17
N CYS A 128 -6.61 -11.01 0.20
CA CYS A 128 -7.35 -10.67 1.41
C CYS A 128 -8.52 -11.61 1.70
N GLY A 129 -8.89 -12.49 0.75
CA GLY A 129 -9.96 -13.47 0.92
C GLY A 129 -11.27 -12.84 1.44
N ALA A 130 -11.77 -13.34 2.57
CA ALA A 130 -13.01 -12.91 3.19
C ALA A 130 -12.87 -11.65 4.09
N CYS A 131 -11.89 -10.78 3.83
CA CYS A 131 -11.70 -9.54 4.57
C CYS A 131 -12.96 -8.65 4.55
N ARG A 132 -13.45 -8.27 5.74
CA ARG A 132 -14.69 -7.49 5.89
C ARG A 132 -14.62 -6.08 5.30
N TRP A 133 -13.42 -5.54 5.14
CA TRP A 133 -13.19 -4.18 4.62
C TRP A 133 -13.05 -4.16 3.10
N LEU A 134 -12.78 -5.31 2.47
CA LEU A 134 -12.57 -5.41 1.03
C LEU A 134 -13.79 -4.93 0.21
N PRO A 135 -15.05 -5.24 0.59
CA PRO A 135 -16.23 -4.77 -0.13
C PRO A 135 -16.43 -3.24 -0.15
N LEU A 136 -15.80 -2.50 0.77
CA LEU A 136 -15.90 -1.03 0.80
C LEU A 136 -15.13 -0.36 -0.36
N GLY A 137 -14.22 -1.09 -1.02
CA GLY A 137 -13.46 -0.58 -2.16
C GLY A 137 -12.25 0.29 -1.80
N TYR A 138 -12.14 0.80 -0.58
CA TYR A 138 -11.06 1.72 -0.19
C TYR A 138 -9.65 1.14 -0.35
N CYS A 139 -9.45 -0.14 -0.05
CA CYS A 139 -8.15 -0.80 -0.26
C CYS A 139 -7.76 -0.82 -1.74
N ARG A 140 -8.72 -1.13 -2.62
CA ARG A 140 -8.51 -1.14 -4.08
C ARG A 140 -8.17 0.25 -4.58
N GLU A 141 -8.93 1.25 -4.15
CA GLU A 141 -8.69 2.65 -4.51
C GLU A 141 -7.30 3.10 -4.05
N GLY A 142 -6.94 2.87 -2.78
CA GLY A 142 -5.64 3.25 -2.24
C GLY A 142 -4.46 2.62 -2.98
N ILE A 143 -4.52 1.32 -3.24
CA ILE A 143 -3.48 0.60 -4.00
C ILE A 143 -3.37 1.14 -5.43
N ASN A 144 -4.51 1.40 -6.10
CA ASN A 144 -4.49 1.94 -7.46
C ASN A 144 -3.98 3.38 -7.51
N GLN A 145 -4.28 4.21 -6.50
CA GLN A 145 -3.78 5.58 -6.38
C GLN A 145 -2.25 5.62 -6.20
N LEU A 146 -1.68 4.65 -5.47
CA LEU A 146 -0.21 4.52 -5.40
C LEU A 146 0.41 4.28 -6.77
N ARG A 147 -0.28 3.56 -7.67
CA ARG A 147 0.17 3.26 -9.04
C ARG A 147 0.01 4.41 -10.01
N HIS A 148 -1.04 5.21 -9.84
CA HIS A 148 -1.37 6.33 -10.73
C HIS A 148 -1.55 7.62 -9.93
N PRO A 149 -0.46 8.16 -9.33
CA PRO A 149 -0.56 9.35 -8.48
C PRO A 149 -1.10 10.59 -9.23
N PHE A 150 -0.98 10.61 -10.56
CA PHE A 150 -1.43 11.71 -11.40
C PHE A 150 -2.95 11.69 -11.72
N GLU A 151 -3.60 10.52 -11.69
CA GLU A 151 -5.04 10.42 -11.98
C GLU A 151 -5.91 10.61 -10.74
N ALA A 152 -5.33 10.45 -9.55
CA ALA A 152 -6.02 10.59 -8.27
C ALA A 152 -6.38 12.05 -7.92
N SER A 153 -5.67 13.03 -8.49
CA SER A 153 -5.94 14.47 -8.34
C SER A 153 -6.94 15.00 -9.36
N LEU A 154 -7.35 14.18 -10.33
CA LEU A 154 -8.29 14.58 -11.39
C LEU A 154 -9.73 14.35 -10.93
N SER A 155 -10.58 15.36 -11.18
CA SER A 155 -12.03 15.25 -10.95
C SER A 155 -12.60 14.03 -11.71
N PRO A 156 -13.74 13.46 -11.28
CA PRO A 156 -14.39 12.35 -11.99
C PRO A 156 -14.58 12.60 -13.50
N GLU A 157 -14.79 13.87 -13.87
CA GLU A 157 -14.98 14.32 -15.26
C GLU A 157 -13.68 14.23 -16.07
N ALA A 158 -12.54 14.60 -15.47
CA ALA A 158 -11.22 14.58 -16.12
C ALA A 158 -10.68 13.14 -16.34
N ARG A 159 -11.16 12.15 -15.59
CA ARG A 159 -10.81 10.73 -15.78
C ARG A 159 -11.37 10.13 -17.08
N THR A 160 -12.50 10.64 -17.56
CA THR A 160 -13.14 10.10 -18.78
C THR A 160 -12.43 10.57 -20.06
N ASP A 161 -11.69 11.68 -19.98
CA ASP A 161 -11.01 12.29 -21.13
C ASP A 161 -9.62 11.68 -21.37
N ALA A 162 -8.89 11.31 -20.30
CA ALA A 162 -7.59 10.66 -20.41
C ALA A 162 -7.64 9.30 -21.12
N SER A 163 -8.74 8.54 -20.98
CA SER A 163 -8.94 7.27 -21.69
C SER A 163 -9.19 7.41 -23.20
N ARG A 164 -9.48 8.62 -23.71
CA ARG A 164 -9.70 8.87 -25.14
C ARG A 164 -8.44 9.29 -25.91
N LEU A 165 -7.42 9.78 -25.23
CA LEU A 165 -6.17 10.24 -25.88
C LEU A 165 -5.14 9.12 -26.13
N GLY A 166 -5.46 7.86 -25.81
CA GLY A 166 -4.55 6.72 -25.93
C GLY A 166 -4.42 6.07 -27.32
N CYS A 167 -5.13 6.53 -28.36
CA CYS A 167 -5.06 5.90 -29.69
C CYS A 167 -5.19 6.93 -30.84
N ALA A 168 -4.06 7.48 -31.28
CA ALA A 168 -3.84 7.87 -32.69
C ALA A 168 -2.34 8.13 -32.92
N GLY A 169 -1.55 7.05 -32.92
CA GLY A 169 -0.21 7.05 -33.49
C GLY A 169 -0.29 7.24 -35.01
N ALA A 170 0.63 8.06 -35.52
CA ALA A 170 0.77 8.48 -36.91
C ALA A 170 0.73 7.34 -37.93
N VAL A 171 0.02 7.57 -39.04
CA VAL A 171 0.23 6.86 -40.30
C VAL A 171 1.02 7.77 -41.24
N GLU A 172 2.25 7.37 -41.51
CA GLU A 172 3.02 7.84 -42.66
C GLU A 172 2.34 7.38 -43.96
N GLY A 173 2.33 8.22 -45.01
CA GLY A 173 1.65 7.86 -46.25
C GLY A 173 1.86 8.80 -47.43
N VAL A 174 3.03 8.63 -48.08
CA VAL A 174 3.26 8.69 -49.54
C VAL A 174 3.13 10.03 -50.28
N SER A 175 4.32 10.54 -50.62
CA SER A 175 4.62 11.51 -51.68
C SER A 175 4.11 11.07 -53.05
N SER A 176 3.44 11.97 -53.78
CA SER A 176 3.12 11.80 -55.20
C SER A 176 3.55 13.06 -55.96
N GLN A 177 4.68 12.98 -56.69
CA GLN A 177 5.05 13.96 -57.72
C GLN A 177 5.44 13.23 -59.00
N THR A 178 4.64 13.51 -60.03
CA THR A 178 4.96 13.73 -61.46
C THR A 178 5.90 12.76 -62.20
N LYS A 179 5.35 12.09 -63.22
CA LYS A 179 6.00 11.90 -64.53
C LYS A 179 4.99 11.94 -65.69
N ASP A 180 5.41 12.61 -66.75
CA ASP A 180 4.79 12.87 -68.05
C ASP A 180 4.16 11.67 -68.77
N PHE A 181 3.25 11.94 -69.72
CA PHE A 181 3.43 11.75 -71.18
C PHE A 181 2.09 11.97 -71.91
N GLY A 182 2.08 12.82 -72.96
CA GLY A 182 1.05 12.85 -74.00
C GLY A 182 0.37 14.20 -74.22
#